data_AF-A0AAV0XNS3-F1
#
_entry.id   AF-A0AAV0XNS3-F1
#
_cell.length_a   1.000
_cell.length_b   1.000
_cell.length_c   1.000
_cell.angle_alpha   90.00
_cell.angle_beta   90.00
_cell.angle_gamma   90.00
#
_symmetry.space_group_name_H-M   'P 1'
#
loop_
_entity.id
_entity.type
_entity.pdbx_description
1 polymer ?
#
loop_
_entity_poly.entity_id
_entity_poly.type
_entity_poly.pdbx_seq_one_letter_code
_entity_poly.pdbx_strand_id
1 'polypeptide(L)' 'MGIKLPRHESSVLNRLRTGHGRCADMMLKWRLRGSPACDCGNYGQTINHIIKECQLRKFNQGIEAIHVITMEAVKRIS' A
#
# COMPACT_ATOMS: atom_id res chain seq x y z
N MET A 1 9.06 -17.54 13.73
CA MET A 1 9.68 -18.11 12.51
C MET A 1 9.63 -17.06 11.41
N GLY A 2 10.79 -16.61 10.92
CA GLY A 2 10.89 -15.56 9.91
C GLY A 2 10.73 -16.15 8.52
N ILE A 3 9.71 -15.71 7.79
CA ILE A 3 9.43 -16.19 6.44
C ILE A 3 10.42 -15.51 5.52
N LYS A 4 11.22 -16.31 4.82
CA LYS A 4 12.13 -15.80 3.77
C LYS A 4 11.30 -15.40 2.55
N LEU A 5 10.69 -14.22 2.64
CA LEU A 5 10.10 -13.55 1.50
C LEU A 5 11.25 -13.04 0.60
N PRO A 6 11.17 -13.25 -0.72
CA PRO A 6 12.07 -12.62 -1.69
C PRO A 6 12.23 -11.12 -1.42
N ARG A 7 13.41 -10.58 -1.75
CA ARG A 7 13.81 -9.20 -1.42
C ARG A 7 12.77 -8.16 -1.84
N HIS A 8 12.15 -8.35 -3.01
CA HIS A 8 11.10 -7.47 -3.52
C HIS A 8 9.87 -7.45 -2.60
N GLU A 9 9.40 -8.63 -2.22
CA GLU A 9 8.24 -8.83 -1.34
C GLU A 9 8.46 -8.22 0.04
N SER A 10 9.64 -8.44 0.62
CA SER A 10 10.03 -7.84 1.90
C SER A 10 10.09 -6.31 1.84
N SER A 11 10.60 -5.74 0.73
CA SER A 11 10.68 -4.30 0.56
C SER A 11 9.29 -3.67 0.42
N VAL A 12 8.40 -4.29 -0.36
CA VAL A 12 6.99 -3.86 -0.50
C VAL A 12 6.27 -3.93 0.83
N LEU A 13 6.44 -5.02 1.58
CA LEU A 13 5.85 -5.17 2.90
C LEU A 13 6.33 -4.10 3.89
N ASN A 14 7.63 -3.82 3.90
CA ASN A 14 8.21 -2.77 4.74
C ASN A 14 7.67 -1.37 4.38
N ARG A 15 7.52 -1.10 3.09
CA ARG A 15 6.91 0.12 2.55
C ARG A 15 5.46 0.29 3.03
N LEU A 16 4.67 -0.77 2.95
CA LEU A 16 3.29 -0.75 3.45
C LEU A 16 3.22 -0.52 4.97
N ARG A 17 4.04 -1.22 5.75
CA ARG A 17 4.08 -1.09 7.23
C ARG A 17 4.49 0.30 7.71
N THR A 18 5.45 0.91 7.02
CA THR A 18 5.92 2.26 7.35
C THR A 18 5.05 3.37 6.76
N GLY A 19 3.97 3.01 6.04
CA GLY A 19 3.12 3.98 5.34
C GLY A 19 3.82 4.69 4.17
N HIS A 20 4.99 4.20 3.75
CA HIS A 20 5.81 4.78 2.70
C HIS A 20 5.69 3.94 1.43
N GLY A 21 4.99 4.44 0.42
CA GLY A 21 4.91 3.75 -0.88
C GLY A 21 4.55 4.71 -2.00
N ARG A 22 4.32 4.15 -3.20
CA ARG A 22 3.80 4.90 -4.36
C ARG A 22 2.30 5.16 -4.19
N CYS A 23 1.93 5.97 -3.21
CA CYS A 23 0.59 6.51 -3.06
C CYS A 23 0.55 7.96 -3.59
N ALA A 24 -0.62 8.43 -4.00
CA ALA A 24 -0.75 9.76 -4.59
C ALA A 24 -0.31 10.90 -3.67
N ASP A 25 -0.52 10.76 -2.35
CA ASP A 25 -0.02 11.72 -1.36
C ASP A 25 1.50 11.85 -1.43
N MET A 26 2.22 10.71 -1.50
CA MET A 26 3.67 10.72 -1.62
C MET A 26 4.11 11.29 -2.97
N MET A 27 3.43 10.93 -4.06
CA MET A 27 3.74 11.47 -5.39
C MET A 27 3.51 12.98 -5.48
N LEU A 28 2.49 13.52 -4.80
CA LEU A 28 2.26 14.95 -4.71
C LEU A 28 3.38 15.66 -3.92
N LYS A 29 3.83 15.09 -2.80
CA LYS A 29 4.96 15.63 -2.02
C LYS A 29 6.22 15.78 -2.85
N TRP A 30 6.48 14.83 -3.75
CA TRP A 30 7.59 14.87 -4.69
C TRP A 30 7.29 15.62 -5.99
N ARG A 31 6.12 16.28 -6.11
CA ARG A 31 5.65 17.00 -7.30
C ARG A 31 5.60 16.14 -8.57
N LEU A 32 5.49 14.82 -8.41
CA LEU A 32 5.33 13.85 -9.50
C LEU A 32 3.87 13.70 -9.95
N ARG A 33 2.92 14.16 -9.14
CA ARG A 33 1.49 14.21 -9.46
C ARG A 33 0.90 15.54 -9.00
N GLY A 34 -0.06 16.07 -9.76
CA GLY A 34 -0.73 17.34 -9.42
C GLY A 34 -1.87 17.22 -8.40
N SER A 35 -2.27 16.00 -8.00
CA SER A 35 -3.35 15.79 -7.05
C SER A 35 -3.12 14.55 -6.17
N PRO A 36 -3.46 14.61 -4.87
CA PRO A 36 -3.39 13.46 -3.97
C PRO A 36 -4.64 12.58 -4.07
N ALA A 37 -5.63 12.92 -4.91
CA ALA A 37 -6.91 12.21 -4.97
C ALA A 37 -6.75 10.73 -5.35
N CYS A 38 -7.56 9.90 -4.70
CA CYS A 38 -7.68 8.48 -5.01
C CYS A 38 -8.74 8.27 -6.09
N ASP A 39 -8.54 7.26 -6.95
CA ASP A 39 -9.49 6.88 -8.00
C ASP A 39 -10.84 6.42 -7.44
N CYS A 40 -10.89 6.05 -6.14
CA CYS A 40 -12.15 5.72 -5.46
C CYS A 40 -12.94 6.96 -4.99
N GLY A 41 -12.52 8.17 -5.36
CA GLY A 41 -13.17 9.42 -4.98
C GLY A 41 -12.74 9.99 -3.63
N ASN A 42 -11.79 9.36 -2.92
CA ASN A 42 -11.25 9.97 -1.69
C ASN A 42 -10.32 11.15 -2.02
N TYR A 43 -10.39 12.21 -1.22
CA TYR A 43 -9.58 13.41 -1.35
C TYR A 43 -8.06 13.12 -1.28
N GLY A 44 -7.66 12.12 -0.49
CA GLY A 44 -6.26 11.73 -0.32
C GLY A 44 -6.06 10.23 -0.43
N GLN A 45 -5.16 9.81 -1.32
CA GLN A 45 -4.68 8.44 -1.41
C GLN A 45 -3.40 8.30 -0.57
N THR A 46 -3.56 7.92 0.69
CA THR A 46 -2.47 7.48 1.56
C THR A 46 -2.34 5.96 1.54
N ILE A 47 -1.22 5.41 2.03
CA ILE A 47 -1.06 3.96 2.16
C ILE A 47 -2.11 3.38 3.13
N ASN A 48 -2.42 4.09 4.21
CA ASN A 48 -3.44 3.66 5.18
C ASN A 48 -4.82 3.59 4.51
N HIS A 49 -5.17 4.63 3.74
CA HIS A 49 -6.38 4.64 2.94
C HIS A 49 -6.42 3.46 1.96
N ILE A 50 -5.36 3.25 1.17
CA ILE A 50 -5.28 2.14 0.20
C ILE A 50 -5.54 0.79 0.89
N ILE A 51 -4.94 0.57 2.06
CA ILE A 51 -4.99 -0.71 2.76
C ILE A 51 -6.35 -0.92 3.44
N LYS A 52 -6.84 0.09 4.18
CA LYS A 52 -7.98 -0.07 5.09
C LYS A 52 -9.32 0.37 4.51
N GLU A 53 -9.32 1.43 3.71
CA GLU A 53 -10.53 2.22 3.42
C GLU A 53 -10.89 2.24 1.93
N CYS A 54 -9.91 2.05 1.04
CA CYS A 54 -10.08 2.21 -0.39
C CYS A 54 -11.01 1.12 -0.93
N GLN A 55 -12.21 1.49 -1.36
CA GLN A 55 -13.18 0.51 -1.87
C GLN A 55 -12.67 -0.26 -3.10
N LEU A 56 -11.76 0.34 -3.88
CA LEU A 56 -11.16 -0.27 -5.06
C LEU A 56 -9.95 -1.17 -4.76
N ARG A 57 -9.23 -0.91 -3.66
CA ARG A 57 -7.89 -1.50 -3.40
C ARG A 57 -7.72 -2.07 -1.98
N LYS A 58 -8.73 -1.97 -1.11
CA LYS A 58 -8.67 -2.44 0.28
C LYS A 58 -8.30 -3.91 0.34
N PHE A 59 -7.51 -4.27 1.33
CA PHE A 59 -7.31 -5.67 1.66
C PHE A 59 -8.54 -6.15 2.43
N ASN A 60 -9.30 -7.08 1.86
CA ASN A 60 -10.45 -7.69 2.54
C ASN A 60 -10.06 -8.36 3.87
N GLN A 61 -8.78 -8.67 4.05
CA GLN A 61 -8.25 -9.36 5.22
C GLN A 61 -7.61 -8.42 6.26
N GLY A 62 -7.71 -7.10 6.07
CA GLY A 62 -7.25 -6.07 7.03
C GLY A 62 -5.72 -5.93 7.17
N ILE A 63 -5.26 -5.00 8.02
CA ILE A 63 -3.82 -4.81 8.30
C ILE A 63 -3.21 -6.04 8.97
N GLU A 64 -4.01 -6.78 9.73
CA GLU A 64 -3.55 -7.98 10.44
C GLU A 64 -3.07 -9.06 9.46
N ALA A 65 -3.66 -9.16 8.27
CA ALA A 65 -3.18 -10.03 7.21
C ALA A 65 -1.86 -9.56 6.56
N ILE A 66 -1.57 -8.26 6.58
CA ILE A 66 -0.24 -7.74 6.17
C ILE A 66 0.84 -8.20 7.16
N HIS A 67 0.48 -8.36 8.44
CA HIS A 67 1.37 -8.96 9.43
C HIS A 67 1.46 -10.49 9.31
N VAL A 68 0.37 -11.15 8.91
CA VAL A 68 0.18 -12.61 8.91
C VAL A 68 0.38 -13.28 7.53
N ILE A 69 1.13 -12.66 6.59
CA ILE A 69 1.59 -13.24 5.30
C ILE A 69 0.55 -13.10 4.19
N THR A 70 0.98 -12.72 2.97
CA THR A 70 0.68 -13.47 1.73
C THR A 70 1.25 -12.80 0.48
N MET A 71 1.69 -13.65 -0.46
CA MET A 71 2.10 -13.34 -1.84
C MET A 71 1.09 -12.46 -2.60
N GLU A 72 -0.16 -12.39 -2.15
CA GLU A 72 -1.19 -11.51 -2.69
C GLU A 72 -0.88 -10.01 -2.51
N ALA A 73 -0.20 -9.63 -1.42
CA ALA A 73 0.16 -8.23 -1.19
C ALA A 73 1.19 -7.70 -2.19
N VAL A 74 2.02 -8.60 -2.72
CA VAL A 74 3.11 -8.27 -3.64
C VAL A 74 2.60 -8.20 -5.07
N LYS A 75 1.70 -9.09 -5.45
CA LYS A 75 1.18 -9.21 -6.82
C LYS A 75 0.35 -8.00 -7.29
N ARG A 76 -0.08 -7.11 -6.38
CA ARG A 76 -0.93 -5.94 -6.70
C ARG A 76 -0.20 -4.59 -6.71
N ILE A 77 1.11 -4.56 -6.41
CA ILE A 77 1.92 -3.32 -6.38
C ILE A 77 3.00 -3.31 -7.50
N SER A 78 3.24 -4.45 -8.14
CA SER A 78 4.07 -4.60 -9.35
C SER A 78 3.32 -4.22 -10.62
#